data_AF-A0A3L7LSL3-F1
#
_entry.id   AF-A0A3L7LSL3-F1
#
_cell.length_a   1.000
_cell.length_b   1.000
_cell.length_c   1.000
_cell.angle_alpha   90.00
_cell.angle_beta   90.00
_cell.angle_gamma   90.00
#
_symmetry.space_group_name_H-M   'P 1'
#
loop_
_entity.id
_entity.type
_entity.pdbx_description
1 polymer ?
#
loop_
_entity_poly.entity_id
_entity_poly.type
_entity_poly.pdbx_seq_one_letter_code
_entity_poly.pdbx_strand_id
1 'polypeptide(L)'
;MTFTIPCQYWELVAENRWLLSAFSKLAAEVILEYCAKRGIQPGIFNAIHTWGRDMKWHPHIHLSTTAGRLTADGKRWKSLEFHHRTRMKQISQKTKRLERLKMSLDTFIEKFIQHIPDKHFRMIRYYGFLSHAK
;
A
#
# COMPACT_ATOMS: atom_id res chain seq x y z
N MET A 1 3.01 -1.61 1.28
CA MET A 1 3.63 -0.32 0.91
C MET A 1 4.12 -0.39 -0.53
N THR A 2 4.29 0.74 -1.20
CA THR A 2 4.74 0.78 -2.61
C THR A 2 5.94 1.70 -2.74
N PHE A 3 6.99 1.21 -3.40
CA PHE A 3 8.16 2.00 -3.79
C PHE A 3 8.08 2.26 -5.29
N THR A 4 8.13 3.52 -5.69
CA THR A 4 8.04 3.93 -7.09
C THR A 4 9.37 4.53 -7.52
N ILE A 5 9.88 4.10 -8.67
CA ILE A 5 11.09 4.68 -9.25
C ILE A 5 10.72 6.04 -9.85
N PRO A 6 11.43 7.13 -9.50
CA PRO A 6 11.18 8.45 -10.11
C PRO A 6 11.31 8.41 -11.63
N CYS A 7 10.48 9.19 -12.33
CA CYS A 7 10.38 9.13 -13.79
C CYS A 7 11.69 9.48 -14.51
N GLN A 8 12.56 10.29 -13.89
CA GLN A 8 13.88 10.64 -14.43
C GLN A 8 14.79 9.42 -14.64
N TYR A 9 14.52 8.30 -13.96
CA TYR A 9 15.31 7.07 -14.06
C TYR A 9 14.63 5.98 -14.87
N TRP A 10 13.46 6.25 -15.47
CA TRP A 10 12.70 5.22 -16.18
C TRP A 10 13.41 4.67 -17.41
N GLU A 11 14.07 5.53 -18.19
CA GLU A 11 14.85 5.13 -19.36
C GLU A 11 16.03 4.25 -18.95
N LEU A 12 16.80 4.69 -17.94
CA LEU A 12 17.89 3.90 -17.37
C LEU A 12 17.44 2.49 -16.96
N VAL A 13 16.29 2.37 -16.29
CA VAL A 13 15.75 1.07 -15.84
C VAL A 13 15.15 0.26 -16.98
N ALA A 14 14.59 0.91 -18.01
CA ALA A 14 14.08 0.24 -19.19
C ALA A 14 15.23 -0.41 -19.98
N GLU A 15 16.34 0.31 -20.16
CA GLU A 15 17.55 -0.18 -20.82
C GLU A 15 18.30 -1.22 -19.97
N ASN A 16 18.27 -1.08 -18.64
CA ASN A 16 18.99 -1.94 -17.70
C ASN A 16 18.03 -2.73 -16.82
N ARG A 17 17.32 -3.70 -17.40
CA ARG A 17 16.24 -4.45 -16.71
C ARG A 17 16.67 -5.18 -15.43
N TRP A 18 17.95 -5.52 -15.29
CA TRP A 18 18.50 -6.11 -14.06
C TRP A 18 18.35 -5.18 -12.85
N LEU A 19 18.27 -3.86 -13.07
CA LEU A 19 18.01 -2.88 -12.01
C LEU A 19 16.68 -3.12 -11.31
N LEU A 20 15.67 -3.71 -11.96
CA LEU A 20 14.39 -4.05 -11.32
C LEU A 20 14.60 -5.02 -10.14
N SER A 21 15.50 -5.99 -10.29
CA SER A 21 15.87 -6.91 -9.21
C SER A 21 16.63 -6.17 -8.11
N ALA A 22 17.58 -5.31 -8.47
CA ALA A 22 18.36 -4.51 -7.52
C ALA A 22 17.45 -3.57 -6.70
N PHE A 23 16.50 -2.87 -7.34
CA PHE A 23 15.51 -2.04 -6.65
C PHE A 23 14.61 -2.85 -5.72
N SER A 24 14.18 -4.05 -6.13
CA SER A 24 13.39 -4.94 -5.27
C SER A 24 14.15 -5.33 -4.01
N LYS A 25 15.44 -5.65 -4.15
CA LYS A 25 16.33 -5.96 -3.02
C LYS A 25 16.49 -4.75 -2.09
N LEU A 26 16.80 -3.57 -2.64
CA LEU A 26 16.94 -2.33 -1.88
C LEU A 26 15.65 -1.98 -1.12
N ALA A 27 14.48 -2.13 -1.74
CA ALA A 27 13.20 -1.90 -1.08
C ALA A 27 12.99 -2.82 0.13
N ALA A 28 13.40 -4.08 0.05
CA ALA A 28 13.37 -5.00 1.19
C ALA A 28 14.36 -4.59 2.28
N GLU A 29 15.60 -4.25 1.91
CA GLU A 29 16.66 -3.86 2.84
C GLU A 29 16.29 -2.66 3.70
N VAL A 30 15.66 -1.63 3.11
CA VAL A 30 15.17 -0.45 3.87
C VAL A 30 14.21 -0.87 4.99
N ILE A 31 13.32 -1.82 4.73
CA ILE A 31 12.36 -2.32 5.72
C ILE A 31 13.03 -3.22 6.75
N LEU A 32 13.94 -4.09 6.31
CA LEU A 32 14.74 -4.91 7.22
C LEU A 32 15.56 -4.03 8.19
N GLU A 33 16.22 -2.99 7.70
CA GLU A 33 17.00 -2.07 8.53
C GLU A 33 16.12 -1.30 9.53
N TYR A 34 14.96 -0.80 9.07
CA TYR A 34 13.99 -0.12 9.93
C TYR A 34 13.50 -1.01 11.08
N CYS A 35 13.24 -2.29 10.79
CA CYS A 35 12.75 -3.26 11.76
C CYS A 35 13.86 -3.80 12.68
N ALA A 36 15.08 -3.96 12.16
CA ALA A 36 16.25 -4.40 12.91
C ALA A 36 16.55 -3.46 14.09
N LYS A 37 16.46 -2.14 13.86
CA LYS A 37 16.60 -1.10 14.92
C LYS A 37 15.58 -1.24 16.06
N ARG A 38 14.51 -2.02 15.87
CA ARG A 38 13.45 -2.31 16.86
C ARG A 38 13.50 -3.76 17.39
N GLY A 39 14.52 -4.53 16.98
CA GLY A 39 14.67 -5.94 17.34
C GLY A 39 13.53 -6.81 16.81
N ILE A 40 13.06 -6.50 15.60
CA ILE A 40 11.99 -7.23 14.90
C ILE A 40 12.52 -7.67 13.54
N GLN A 41 12.40 -8.96 13.24
CA GLN A 41 12.62 -9.53 11.92
C GLN A 41 11.26 -9.77 11.27
N PRO A 42 10.85 -8.94 10.29
CA PRO A 42 9.59 -9.12 9.61
C PRO A 42 9.68 -10.24 8.55
N GLY A 43 8.54 -10.82 8.20
CA GLY A 43 8.37 -11.48 6.91
C GLY A 43 8.09 -10.44 5.84
N ILE A 44 8.73 -10.56 4.67
CA ILE A 44 8.58 -9.63 3.55
C ILE A 44 8.18 -10.40 2.29
N PHE A 45 7.21 -9.85 1.56
CA PHE A 45 6.82 -10.30 0.22
C PHE A 45 6.90 -9.12 -0.75
N ASN A 46 7.70 -9.27 -1.82
CA ASN A 46 7.89 -8.24 -2.84
C ASN A 46 7.32 -8.70 -4.17
N ALA A 47 6.56 -7.83 -4.83
CA ALA A 47 6.11 -7.99 -6.20
C ALA A 47 6.56 -6.79 -7.04
N ILE A 48 7.24 -7.06 -8.15
CA ILE A 48 7.68 -6.03 -9.10
C ILE A 48 6.60 -5.85 -10.16
N HIS A 49 6.15 -4.63 -10.36
CA HIS A 49 5.23 -4.26 -11.45
C HIS A 49 5.93 -3.25 -12.37
N THR A 50 5.84 -3.48 -13.66
CA THR A 50 6.47 -2.62 -14.68
C THR A 50 5.50 -1.68 -15.39
N TRP A 51 4.19 -1.89 -15.22
CA TRP A 51 3.15 -1.09 -15.85
C TRP A 51 2.20 -0.45 -14.84
N GLY A 52 1.78 0.78 -15.13
CA GLY A 52 0.72 1.47 -14.42
C GLY A 52 -0.67 0.99 -14.86
N ARG A 53 -1.71 1.52 -14.21
CA ARG A 53 -3.11 1.22 -14.54
C ARG A 53 -3.47 1.58 -15.99
N ASP A 54 -2.83 2.61 -16.53
CA ASP A 54 -2.99 3.08 -17.91
C ASP A 54 -2.09 2.33 -18.91
N MET A 55 -1.49 1.20 -18.51
CA MET A 55 -0.59 0.39 -19.32
C MET A 55 0.66 1.12 -19.81
N LYS A 56 1.02 2.24 -19.19
CA LYS A 56 2.30 2.93 -19.46
C LYS A 56 3.40 2.36 -18.58
N TRP A 57 4.63 2.48 -19.06
CA TRP A 57 5.83 2.14 -18.31
C TRP A 57 5.83 2.93 -16.99
N HIS A 58 5.79 2.20 -15.87
CA HIS A 58 5.74 2.76 -14.53
C HIS A 58 6.29 1.71 -13.57
N PRO A 59 7.62 1.52 -13.51
CA PRO A 59 8.21 0.50 -12.66
C PRO A 59 8.04 0.86 -11.17
N HIS A 60 7.41 -0.04 -10.43
CA HIS A 60 7.15 0.09 -9.00
C HIS A 60 7.15 -1.28 -8.31
N ILE A 61 7.42 -1.27 -7.01
CA ILE A 61 7.49 -2.47 -6.17
C ILE A 61 6.38 -2.39 -5.14
N HIS A 62 5.52 -3.41 -5.12
CA HIS A 62 4.61 -3.65 -4.02
C HIS A 62 5.31 -4.53 -2.99
N LEU A 63 5.57 -3.96 -1.82
CA LEU A 63 6.16 -4.66 -0.68
C LEU A 63 5.08 -4.84 0.39
N SER A 64 4.83 -6.08 0.77
CA SER A 64 4.07 -6.43 1.97
C SER A 64 5.03 -6.88 3.05
N THR A 65 4.77 -6.46 4.29
CA THR A 65 5.57 -6.85 5.45
C THR A 65 4.64 -7.26 6.56
N THR A 66 5.06 -8.23 7.37
CA THR A 66 4.35 -8.54 8.62
C THR A 66 4.39 -7.33 9.55
N ALA A 67 3.31 -7.12 10.31
CA ALA A 67 3.22 -6.08 11.33
C ALA A 67 3.84 -6.53 12.66
N GLY A 68 4.98 -7.23 12.60
CA GLY A 68 5.63 -7.84 13.76
C GLY A 68 6.34 -9.15 13.45
N ARG A 69 6.71 -9.86 14.51
CA ARG A 69 7.32 -11.19 14.45
C ARG A 69 6.79 -12.11 15.53
N LEU A 70 6.90 -13.42 15.32
CA LEU A 70 6.82 -14.39 16.41
C LEU A 70 8.09 -14.31 17.29
N THR A 71 7.93 -14.58 18.57
CA THR A 71 9.05 -14.83 19.50
C THR A 71 9.84 -16.06 19.08
N ALA A 72 11.08 -16.19 19.56
CA ALA A 72 11.94 -17.32 19.15
C ALA A 72 11.36 -18.69 19.56
N ASP A 73 10.55 -18.72 20.62
CA ASP A 73 9.79 -19.89 21.08
C ASP A 73 8.48 -20.12 20.32
N GLY A 74 8.10 -19.24 19.39
CA GLY A 74 6.86 -19.29 18.61
C GLY A 74 5.59 -18.98 19.40
N LYS A 75 5.67 -18.63 20.68
CA LYS A 75 4.49 -18.54 21.57
C LYS A 75 3.80 -17.19 21.58
N ARG A 76 4.51 -16.11 21.26
CA ARG A 76 4.00 -14.73 21.39
C ARG A 76 4.28 -13.93 20.13
N TRP A 77 3.36 -13.04 19.79
CA TRP A 77 3.56 -12.06 18.73
C TRP A 77 4.14 -10.77 19.32
N LYS A 78 5.24 -10.29 18.75
CA LYS A 78 5.79 -8.96 19.02
C LYS A 78 5.39 -8.03 17.87
N SER A 79 4.43 -7.15 18.15
CA SER A 79 3.90 -6.21 17.17
C SER A 79 4.93 -5.17 16.73
N LEU A 80 4.83 -4.78 15.46
CA LEU A 80 5.50 -3.65 14.85
C LEU A 80 4.44 -2.76 14.21
N GLU A 81 4.35 -1.54 14.69
CA GLU A 81 3.47 -0.55 14.08
C GLU A 81 4.24 0.36 13.13
N PHE A 82 3.72 0.46 11.90
CA PHE A 82 4.11 1.52 10.97
C PHE A 82 3.12 2.65 11.19
N HIS A 83 3.50 3.66 12.00
CA HIS A 83 2.64 4.81 12.25
C HIS A 83 2.42 5.62 10.97
N HIS A 84 1.38 5.28 10.23
CA HIS A 84 0.88 6.10 9.14
C HIS A 84 -0.20 7.02 9.70
N ARG A 85 0.09 8.33 9.76
CA ARG A 85 -0.96 9.32 10.07
C ARG A 85 -1.90 9.41 8.87
N THR A 86 -3.01 8.69 8.93
CA THR A 86 -4.00 8.70 7.86
C THR A 86 -4.67 10.08 7.82
N ARG A 87 -4.59 10.72 6.64
CA ARG A 87 -5.27 11.98 6.36
C ARG A 87 -6.48 11.68 5.48
N MET A 88 -7.66 11.77 6.07
CA MET A 88 -8.93 11.62 5.38
C MET A 88 -9.47 12.99 4.99
N LYS A 89 -10.01 13.12 3.78
CA LYS A 89 -10.85 14.26 3.39
C LYS A 89 -12.30 13.86 3.66
N GLN A 90 -13.00 14.58 4.53
CA GLN A 90 -14.41 14.36 4.82
C GLN A 90 -15.17 15.67 4.61
N ILE A 91 -16.37 15.59 4.04
CA ILE A 91 -17.27 16.75 4.01
C ILE A 91 -17.91 16.85 5.40
N SER A 92 -17.63 17.95 6.09
CA SER A 92 -18.22 18.23 7.40
C SER A 92 -19.73 18.42 7.26
N GLN A 93 -20.49 17.67 8.06
CA GLN A 93 -21.95 17.76 8.04
C GLN A 93 -22.46 19.13 8.53
N LYS A 94 -21.68 19.81 9.38
CA LYS A 94 -22.02 21.14 9.93
C LYS A 94 -21.73 22.25 8.95
N THR A 95 -20.56 22.21 8.29
CA THR A 95 -20.08 23.31 7.45
C THR A 95 -20.30 23.07 5.96
N LYS A 96 -20.67 21.83 5.57
CA LYS A 96 -20.69 21.33 4.19
C LYS A 96 -19.38 21.56 3.41
N ARG A 97 -18.26 21.74 4.12
CA ARG A 97 -16.93 21.96 3.54
C ARG A 97 -16.06 20.72 3.65
N LEU A 98 -15.13 20.61 2.71
CA LEU A 98 -14.13 19.54 2.69
C LEU A 98 -13.06 19.81 3.74
N GLU A 99 -13.02 18.99 4.79
CA GLU A 99 -12.10 19.11 5.90
C GLU A 99 -11.12 17.93 5.93
N ARG A 100 -9.86 18.20 6.29
CA ARG A 100 -8.84 17.16 6.47
C ARG A 100 -8.79 16.72 7.92
N LEU A 101 -9.20 15.48 8.17
CA LEU A 101 -9.13 14.85 9.48
C LEU A 101 -7.84 14.04 9.61
N LYS A 102 -7.14 14.21 10.74
CA LYS A 102 -6.06 13.33 11.17
C LYS A 102 -6.64 12.32 12.15
N MET A 103 -6.41 11.04 11.93
CA MET A 103 -6.84 9.96 12.83
C MET A 103 -5.85 8.79 12.82
N SER A 104 -6.00 7.86 13.77
CA SER A 104 -5.26 6.60 13.77
C SER A 104 -5.72 5.69 12.62
N LEU A 105 -4.95 4.65 12.33
CA LEU A 105 -5.28 3.68 11.29
C LEU A 105 -6.55 2.90 11.65
N ASP A 106 -6.71 2.49 12.90
CA ASP A 106 -7.87 1.71 13.34
C ASP A 106 -9.17 2.50 13.19
N THR A 107 -9.17 3.75 13.65
CA THR A 107 -10.32 4.66 13.46
C THR A 107 -10.62 4.91 11.99
N PHE A 108 -9.58 4.95 11.13
CA PHE A 108 -9.79 5.03 9.70
C PHE A 108 -10.45 3.77 9.14
N ILE A 109 -9.98 2.58 9.53
CA ILE A 109 -10.54 1.29 9.08
C ILE A 109 -12.00 1.16 9.51
N GLU A 110 -12.31 1.45 10.78
CA GLU A 110 -13.69 1.47 11.29
C GLU A 110 -14.59 2.38 10.45
N LYS A 111 -14.13 3.61 10.17
CA LYS A 111 -14.85 4.57 9.31
C LYS A 111 -14.84 4.20 7.83
N PHE A 112 -13.93 3.35 7.37
CA PHE A 112 -13.90 2.89 6.00
C PHE A 112 -14.86 1.73 5.80
N ILE A 113 -14.95 0.82 6.78
CA ILE A 113 -15.84 -0.35 6.75
C ILE A 113 -17.31 0.05 6.57
N GLN A 114 -17.77 1.17 7.13
CA GLN A 114 -19.13 1.69 6.88
C GLN A 114 -19.43 2.02 5.39
N HIS A 115 -18.42 2.09 4.52
CA HIS A 115 -18.58 2.26 3.07
C HIS A 115 -18.42 0.95 2.29
N ILE A 116 -18.05 -0.15 2.95
CA ILE A 116 -17.99 -1.48 2.35
C ILE A 116 -19.40 -2.06 2.43
N PRO A 117 -20.04 -2.32 1.30
CA PRO A 117 -21.41 -2.82 1.30
C PRO A 117 -21.46 -4.29 1.73
N ASP A 118 -22.64 -4.74 2.18
CA ASP A 118 -22.84 -6.08 2.74
C ASP A 118 -22.42 -7.20 1.79
N LYS A 119 -22.12 -8.37 2.35
CA LYS A 119 -21.55 -9.55 1.67
C LYS A 119 -22.36 -10.06 0.44
N HIS A 120 -23.58 -9.56 0.22
CA HIS A 120 -24.42 -9.90 -0.93
C HIS A 120 -24.97 -8.67 -1.68
N PHE A 121 -24.51 -7.48 -1.32
CA PHE A 121 -24.89 -6.26 -2.01
C PHE A 121 -24.25 -6.25 -3.40
N ARG A 122 -25.09 -6.30 -4.44
CA ARG A 122 -24.62 -6.22 -5.82
C ARG A 122 -24.17 -4.79 -6.12
N MET A 123 -22.87 -4.55 -6.02
CA MET A 123 -22.27 -3.32 -6.52
C MET A 123 -22.36 -3.29 -8.05
N ILE A 124 -23.24 -2.45 -8.59
CA ILE A 124 -23.31 -2.19 -10.02
C ILE A 124 -22.14 -1.26 -10.36
N ARG A 125 -21.07 -1.83 -10.93
CA ARG A 125 -19.85 -1.08 -11.29
C ARG A 125 -20.06 -0.19 -12.53
N TYR A 126 -21.00 -0.57 -13.40
CA TYR A 126 -21.35 0.14 -14.62
C TYR A 126 -22.86 0.02 -14.85
N TYR A 127 -23.56 1.15 -15.04
CA TYR A 127 -24.97 1.21 -15.42
C TYR A 127 -25.10 2.09 -16.67
N GLY A 128 -25.97 1.71 -17.60
CA GLY A 128 -26.29 2.50 -18.79
C GLY A 128 -25.77 1.93 -20.12
N PHE A 129 -26.32 2.49 -21.21
CA PHE A 129 -26.19 2.07 -22.60
C PHE A 129 -24.76 2.14 -23.18
N LEU A 130 -23.78 2.62 -22.40
CA LEU A 130 -22.37 2.78 -22.76
C LEU A 130 -21.41 2.11 -21.77
N SER A 131 -21.92 1.22 -20.91
CA SER A 131 -21.04 0.37 -20.09
C SER A 131 -20.23 -0.54 -21.02
N HIS A 132 -18.93 -0.28 -21.12
CA HIS A 132 -18.00 -0.87 -22.09
C HIS A 132 -18.33 -2.33 -22.46
N ALA A 133 -18.91 -2.52 -23.65
CA ALA A 133 -18.72 -3.77 -24.38
C ALA A 133 -17.27 -3.75 -24.89
N LYS A 134 -16.49 -4.74 -24.42
CA LYS A 134 -15.09 -5.08 -24.75
C LYS A 134 -14.33 -4.13 -25.67
#